data_AF-A0A1C5IJR0-F1
#
_entry.id   AF-A0A1C5IJR0-F1
#
_cell.length_a   1.000
_cell.length_b   1.000
_cell.length_c   1.000
_cell.angle_alpha   90.00
_cell.angle_beta   90.00
_cell.angle_gamma   90.00
#
_symmetry.space_group_name_H-M   'P 1'
#
loop_
_entity.id
_entity.type
_entity.pdbx_description
1 polymer ?
#
loop_
_entity_poly.entity_id
_entity_poly.type
_entity_poly.pdbx_seq_one_letter_code
_entity_poly.pdbx_strand_id
1 'polypeptide(L)' 'MEFLLLLLFLVVLAVASAAGLTSDSRDSADWKPTDDGRRWHSRAY' A
#
# COMPACT_ATOMS: atom_id res chain seq x y z
N MET A 1 -26.99 8.63 15.93
CA MET A 1 -26.00 9.62 15.45
C MET A 1 -24.66 8.98 15.08
N GLU A 2 -24.14 8.02 15.84
CA GLU A 2 -22.84 7.37 15.56
C GLU A 2 -22.77 6.68 14.20
N PHE A 3 -23.86 6.04 13.77
CA PHE A 3 -23.91 5.40 12.44
C PHE A 3 -23.71 6.40 11.29
N LEU A 4 -24.22 7.63 11.42
CA LEU A 4 -24.04 8.68 10.42
C LEU A 4 -22.58 9.16 10.38
N LEU A 5 -21.91 9.21 11.53
CA LEU A 5 -20.49 9.54 11.61
C LEU A 5 -19.62 8.44 10.98
N LEU A 6 -19.95 7.17 11.22
CA LEU A 6 -19.28 6.04 10.59
C LEU A 6 -19.49 6.05 9.07
N LEU A 7 -20.71 6.31 8.61
CA LEU A 7 -21.00 6.42 7.17
C LEU A 7 -20.22 7.57 6.54
N LEU A 8 -20.19 8.75 7.19
CA LEU A 8 -19.40 9.89 6.74
C LEU A 8 -17.91 9.53 6.63
N PHE A 9 -17.37 8.85 7.63
CA PHE A 9 -15.97 8.39 7.63
C PHE A 9 -15.68 7.49 6.42
N LEU A 10 -16.55 6.51 6.16
CA LEU A 10 -16.40 5.61 5.01
C LEU A 10 -16.49 6.34 3.66
N VAL A 11 -17.39 7.32 3.54
CA VAL A 11 -17.50 8.16 2.34
C VAL A 11 -16.22 8.96 2.11
N VAL A 12 -15.69 9.60 3.15
CA VAL A 12 -14.42 10.35 3.05
C VAL A 12 -13.28 9.42 2.65
N LEU A 13 -13.21 8.22 3.24
CA LEU A 13 -12.18 7.24 2.91
C LEU A 13 -12.29 6.76 1.45
N ALA A 14 -13.51 6.50 0.96
CA ALA A 14 -13.75 6.09 -0.42
C ALA A 14 -13.33 7.19 -1.42
N VAL A 15 -13.65 8.46 -1.13
CA VAL A 15 -13.24 9.60 -1.94
C VAL A 15 -11.71 9.73 -1.94
N ALA A 16 -11.05 9.60 -0.78
CA ALA A 16 -9.60 9.69 -0.68
C ALA A 16 -8.90 8.57 -1.46
N SER A 17 -9.44 7.34 -1.41
CA SER A 17 -8.92 6.21 -2.19
C SER A 17 -9.11 6.42 -3.70
N ALA A 18 -10.30 6.86 -4.14
CA ALA A 18 -10.57 7.15 -5.54
C ALA A 18 -9.72 8.32 -6.09
N ALA A 19 -9.40 9.30 -5.25
CA ALA A 19 -8.51 10.41 -5.57
C ALA A 19 -7.02 10.03 -5.56
N GLY A 20 -6.67 8.78 -5.21
CA GLY A 20 -5.29 8.32 -5.12
C GLY A 20 -4.51 8.90 -3.94
N LEU A 21 -5.17 9.56 -2.98
CA LEU A 21 -4.53 10.10 -1.77
C LEU A 21 -3.97 8.99 -0.87
N THR A 22 -4.51 7.78 -0.98
CA THR A 22 -4.02 6.58 -0.31
C THR A 22 -3.13 5.72 -1.21
N SER A 23 -2.77 6.19 -2.41
CA SER A 23 -1.88 5.46 -3.31
C SER A 23 -0.51 5.40 -2.65
N ASP A 24 -0.10 4.19 -2.25
CA ASP A 24 1.25 3.98 -1.75
C ASP A 24 2.23 4.11 -2.93
N SER A 25 3.02 5.18 -2.92
CA SER A 25 4.09 5.43 -3.91
C SER A 25 5.40 4.77 -3.52
N ARG A 26 5.47 4.22 -2.30
CA ARG A 26 6.64 3.52 -1.81
C ARG A 26 6.54 2.08 -2.30
N ASP A 27 7.60 1.58 -2.92
CA ASP A 27 7.74 0.16 -3.18
C ASP A 27 7.94 -0.57 -1.83
N SER A 28 6.84 -0.76 -1.12
CA SER A 28 6.79 -1.30 0.25
C SER A 28 6.98 -2.82 0.28
N ALA A 29 7.33 -3.41 -0.87
CA ALA A 29 7.48 -4.83 -1.08
C ALA A 29 8.84 -5.19 -1.72
N ASP A 30 9.92 -4.57 -1.24
CA ASP A 30 11.30 -5.07 -1.41
C ASP A 30 11.55 -6.41 -0.67
N TRP A 31 10.51 -7.25 -0.48
CA TRP A 31 10.67 -8.61 0.01
C TRP A 31 11.29 -9.43 -1.14
N LYS A 32 12.60 -9.31 -1.32
CA LYS A 32 13.33 -10.26 -2.15
C LYS A 32 13.46 -11.53 -1.31
N PRO A 33 12.77 -12.65 -1.66
CA PRO A 33 12.98 -13.91 -0.94
C PRO A 33 14.46 -14.21 -1.03
N THR A 34 15.08 -14.30 0.14
CA THR A 34 16.50 -14.58 0.23
C THR A 34 16.63 -16.08 0.20
N ASP A 35 16.89 -16.66 -0.98
CA ASP A 35 17.24 -18.08 -1.11
C ASP A 35 18.48 -18.33 -0.23
N ASP A 36 18.33 -19.13 0.82
CA ASP A 36 19.39 -19.50 1.78
C ASP A 36 20.21 -18.33 2.37
N GLY A 37 19.59 -17.17 2.61
CA GLY A 37 20.32 -16.03 3.21
C GLY A 37 21.27 -15.28 2.26
N ARG A 38 21.27 -15.59 0.95
CA ARG A 38 21.99 -14.79 -0.06
C ARG A 38 21.08 -13.87 -0.86
N ARG A 39 21.43 -12.57 -0.87
CA ARG A 39 20.81 -11.59 -1.77
C ARG A 39 21.07 -12.00 -3.23
N TRP A 40 20.01 -12.18 -4.01
CA TRP A 40 20.11 -12.38 -5.46
C TRP A 40 20.69 -11.13 -6.13
N HIS A 41 21.99 -11.17 -6.46
CA HIS A 41 22.62 -10.23 -7.39
C HIS A 41 22.25 -10.64 -8.81
N SER A 42 21.16 -10.07 -9.34
CA SER A 42 20.94 -10.05 -10.78
C SER A 42 21.99 -9.11 -11.38
N ARG A 43 23.15 -9.67 -11.75
CA ARG A 43 24.13 -8.98 -12.59
C ARG A 43 23.51 -8.90 -13.98
N ALA A 44 22.87 -7.77 -14.27
CA ALA A 44 22.50 -7.42 -15.64
C ALA A 44 23.81 -7.21 -16.41
N TYR A 45 24.03 -8.05 -17.42
CA TYR A 45 24.96 -7.81 -18.52
C TYR A 45 24.17 -7.19 -19.67
#